data_AF-X1C716-F1
#
_entry.id   AF-X1C716-F1
#
_cell.length_a   1.000
_cell.length_b   1.000
_cell.length_c   1.000
_cell.angle_alpha   90.00
_cell.angle_beta   90.00
_cell.angle_gamma   90.00
#
_symmetry.space_group_name_H-M   'P 1'
#
loop_
_entity.id
_entity.type
_entity.pdbx_description
1 polymer ?
#
loop_
_entity_poly.entity_id
_entity_poly.type
_entity_poly.pdbx_seq_one_letter_code
_entity_poly.pdbx_strand_id
1 'polypeptide(L)'
;MFEPIHGSAPKYTGKNVINPLAAICAAGMMLEHLGEEKGAKLVDEAITKLLSSGRIKDLSTKSGLKTYEIGDMVVGNMGGS
;
A
#
# COMPACT_ATOMS: atom_id res chain seq x y z
N MET A 1 6.40 -12.14 -12.36
CA MET A 1 5.02 -11.87 -11.92
C MET A 1 5.09 -11.26 -10.53
N PHE A 2 4.37 -10.18 -10.28
CA PHE A 2 4.40 -9.45 -9.00
C PHE A 2 3.01 -9.49 -8.38
N GLU A 3 2.90 -10.04 -7.18
CA GLU A 3 1.62 -10.19 -6.50
C GLU A 3 1.80 -10.14 -4.98
N PRO A 4 0.77 -9.70 -4.23
CA PRO A 4 0.78 -9.80 -2.78
C PRO A 4 0.75 -11.29 -2.35
N ILE A 5 1.47 -11.62 -1.27
CA ILE A 5 1.53 -13.00 -0.74
C ILE A 5 0.17 -13.47 -0.20
N HIS A 6 -0.71 -12.54 0.22
CA HIS A 6 -2.01 -12.91 0.75
C HIS A 6 -2.96 -13.37 -0.36
N GLY A 7 -3.77 -14.39 -0.07
CA GLY A 7 -4.81 -14.87 -1.00
C GLY A 7 -5.98 -13.89 -1.18
N SER A 8 -7.01 -14.33 -1.91
CA SER A 8 -8.16 -13.51 -2.33
C SER A 8 -9.10 -13.04 -1.20
N ALA A 9 -8.98 -13.64 -0.02
CA ALA A 9 -9.80 -13.36 1.18
C ALA A 9 -11.30 -13.08 0.89
N PRO A 10 -12.06 -14.04 0.31
CA PRO A 10 -13.40 -13.80 -0.24
C PRO A 10 -14.42 -13.21 0.73
N LYS A 11 -14.28 -13.51 2.03
CA LYS A 11 -15.12 -12.95 3.10
C LYS A 11 -15.05 -11.42 3.24
N TYR A 12 -14.06 -10.78 2.65
CA TYR A 12 -13.84 -9.32 2.68
C TYR A 12 -14.06 -8.63 1.33
N THR A 13 -14.39 -9.38 0.27
CA THR A 13 -14.70 -8.84 -1.05
C THR A 13 -15.83 -7.82 -0.96
N GLY A 14 -15.65 -6.65 -1.58
CA GLY A 14 -16.63 -5.56 -1.61
C GLY A 14 -16.84 -4.82 -0.28
N LYS A 15 -16.12 -5.19 0.80
CA LYS A 15 -16.32 -4.59 2.13
C LYS A 15 -15.45 -3.37 2.40
N ASN A 16 -14.45 -3.10 1.54
CA ASN A 16 -13.57 -1.95 1.66
C ASN A 16 -12.86 -1.87 3.03
N VAL A 17 -12.36 -3.01 3.52
CA VAL A 17 -11.66 -3.16 4.82
C VAL A 17 -10.31 -3.88 4.70
N ILE A 18 -9.92 -4.28 3.48
CA ILE A 18 -8.61 -4.91 3.26
C ILE A 18 -7.54 -3.83 3.27
N ASN A 19 -6.40 -4.15 3.87
CA ASN A 19 -5.19 -3.35 3.77
C ASN A 19 -4.57 -3.52 2.36
N PRO A 20 -4.50 -2.46 1.52
CA PRO A 20 -3.98 -2.56 0.16
C PRO A 20 -2.45 -2.52 0.07
N LEU A 21 -1.72 -2.28 1.17
CA LEU A 21 -0.28 -1.98 1.13
C LEU A 21 0.54 -3.07 0.45
N ALA A 22 0.24 -4.35 0.67
CA ALA A 22 0.98 -5.44 0.02
C ALA A 22 0.83 -5.44 -1.51
N ALA A 23 -0.35 -5.10 -2.03
CA ALA A 23 -0.58 -4.98 -3.47
C ALA A 23 0.16 -3.75 -4.04
N ILE A 24 0.21 -2.66 -3.28
CA ILE A 24 0.96 -1.44 -3.67
C ILE A 24 2.47 -1.73 -3.68
N CYS A 25 3.01 -2.45 -2.69
CA CYS A 25 4.39 -2.90 -2.69
C CYS A 25 4.71 -3.79 -3.91
N ALA A 26 3.81 -4.70 -4.27
CA ALA A 26 3.98 -5.53 -5.47
C ALA A 26 4.04 -4.69 -6.75
N ALA A 27 3.23 -3.63 -6.85
CA ALA A 27 3.32 -2.67 -7.94
C ALA A 27 4.65 -1.89 -7.92
N GLY A 28 5.16 -1.52 -6.74
CA GLY A 28 6.49 -0.91 -6.59
C GLY A 28 7.62 -1.80 -7.12
N MET A 29 7.62 -3.09 -6.75
CA MET A 29 8.58 -4.07 -7.27
C MET A 29 8.45 -4.26 -8.79
N MET A 30 7.24 -4.18 -9.34
CA MET A 30 7.02 -4.21 -10.78
C MET A 30 7.64 -2.99 -11.48
N LEU A 31 7.47 -1.78 -10.92
CA LEU A 31 8.09 -0.57 -11.47
C LEU A 31 9.61 -0.68 -11.50
N GLU A 32 10.22 -1.17 -10.41
CA GLU A 32 11.66 -1.41 -10.33
C GLU A 32 12.13 -2.39 -11.42
N HIS A 33 11.41 -3.49 -11.59
CA HIS A 33 11.72 -4.49 -12.63
C HIS A 33 11.61 -3.94 -14.06
N LEU A 34 10.71 -2.99 -14.29
CA LEU A 34 10.55 -2.32 -15.60
C LEU A 34 11.59 -1.21 -15.85
N GLY A 35 12.47 -0.93 -14.88
CA GLY A 35 13.43 0.18 -14.95
C GLY A 35 12.85 1.54 -14.58
N GLU A 36 11.61 1.60 -14.08
CA GLU A 36 10.95 2.82 -13.61
C GLU A 36 11.39 3.17 -12.18
N GLU A 37 12.68 3.42 -12.00
CA GLU A 37 13.33 3.62 -10.69
C GLU A 37 12.70 4.77 -9.89
N LYS A 38 12.35 5.87 -10.55
CA LYS A 38 11.71 7.03 -9.88
C LYS A 38 10.35 6.65 -9.30
N GLY A 39 9.56 5.89 -10.06
CA GLY A 39 8.24 5.44 -9.62
C GLY A 39 8.35 4.44 -8.47
N ALA A 40 9.26 3.46 -8.59
CA ALA A 40 9.52 2.48 -7.54
C ALA A 40 9.94 3.16 -6.22
N LYS A 41 10.91 4.07 -6.28
CA LYS A 41 11.40 4.83 -5.12
C LYS A 41 10.30 5.68 -4.49
N LEU A 42 9.48 6.35 -5.31
CA LEU A 42 8.37 7.16 -4.81
C LEU A 42 7.34 6.31 -4.05
N VAL A 43 7.01 5.11 -4.54
CA VAL A 43 6.12 4.17 -3.85
C VAL A 43 6.72 3.72 -2.52
N ASP A 44 7.98 3.29 -2.53
CA ASP A 44 8.67 2.79 -1.33
C ASP A 44 8.79 3.86 -0.23
N GLU A 45 9.20 5.07 -0.62
CA GLU A 45 9.29 6.20 0.30
C GLU A 45 7.94 6.61 0.88
N ALA A 46 6.88 6.62 0.06
CA ALA A 46 5.54 6.98 0.52
C ALA A 46 4.99 5.99 1.56
N ILE A 47 5.17 4.69 1.32
CA ILE A 47 4.78 3.63 2.26
C ILE A 47 5.61 3.73 3.54
N THR A 48 6.93 3.91 3.42
CA THR A 48 7.83 4.07 4.57
C THR A 48 7.44 5.27 5.42
N LYS A 49 7.26 6.44 4.82
CA LYS A 49 6.81 7.67 5.52
C LYS A 49 5.48 7.46 6.23
N LEU A 50 4.51 6.82 5.57
CA LEU A 50 3.20 6.53 6.16
C LEU A 50 3.30 5.63 7.39
N LEU A 51 4.04 4.53 7.30
CA LEU A 51 4.20 3.59 8.41
C LEU A 51 4.99 4.23 9.56
N SER A 52 6.06 4.97 9.25
CA SER A 52 6.86 5.71 10.25
C SER A 52 6.08 6.84 10.95
N SER A 53 5.04 7.40 10.30
CA SER A 53 4.21 8.44 10.91
C SER A 53 3.34 7.96 12.07
N GLY A 54 3.16 6.64 12.24
CA GLY A 54 2.29 6.06 13.27
C GLY A 54 0.79 6.26 13.02
N ARG A 55 0.39 6.78 11.85
CA ARG A 55 -1.03 7.00 11.46
C ARG A 55 -1.79 5.69 11.28
N ILE A 56 -1.11 4.62 10.88
CA ILE A 56 -1.68 3.27 10.80
C ILE A 56 -1.18 2.47 12.00
N LYS A 57 -2.06 2.25 12.99
CA LYS A 57 -1.74 1.53 14.22
C LYS A 57 -1.99 0.03 14.15
N ASP A 58 -2.82 -0.40 13.20
CA ASP A 58 -3.15 -1.80 12.94
C ASP A 58 -3.22 -2.02 11.42
N LEU A 59 -2.52 -3.04 10.93
CA LEU A 59 -2.47 -3.42 9.51
C LEU A 59 -3.50 -4.48 9.15
N SER A 60 -4.26 -4.98 10.12
CA SER A 60 -5.30 -5.99 9.94
C SER A 60 -6.61 -5.39 9.42
N THR A 61 -7.57 -6.26 9.05
CA THR A 61 -8.92 -5.84 8.68
C THR A 61 -9.74 -5.26 9.83
N LYS A 62 -9.19 -5.22 11.05
CA LYS A 62 -9.83 -4.66 12.26
C LYS A 62 -9.36 -3.24 12.57
N SER A 63 -8.48 -2.67 11.75
CA SER A 63 -7.93 -1.32 11.93
C SER A 63 -8.98 -0.21 11.97
N GLY A 64 -10.18 -0.47 11.44
CA GLY A 64 -11.25 0.52 11.26
C GLY A 64 -11.06 1.40 10.02
N LEU A 65 -9.90 1.32 9.36
CA LEU A 65 -9.59 2.06 8.15
C LEU A 65 -10.20 1.39 6.92
N LYS A 66 -10.68 2.21 5.99
CA LYS A 66 -11.14 1.76 4.68
C LYS A 66 -9.96 1.52 3.74
N THR A 67 -10.15 0.62 2.79
CA THR A 67 -9.13 0.31 1.77
C THR A 67 -8.74 1.57 0.99
N TYR A 68 -9.70 2.38 0.55
CA TYR A 68 -9.39 3.63 -0.16
C TYR A 68 -8.69 4.65 0.75
N GLU A 69 -9.02 4.73 2.04
CA GLU A 69 -8.37 5.67 2.97
C GLU A 69 -6.88 5.37 3.10
N ILE A 70 -6.50 4.09 3.18
CA ILE A 70 -5.09 3.69 3.19
C ILE A 70 -4.42 4.07 1.86
N GLY A 71 -5.11 3.88 0.72
CA GLY A 71 -4.63 4.33 -0.59
C GLY A 71 -4.38 5.84 -0.64
N ASP A 72 -5.35 6.65 -0.20
CA ASP A 72 -5.25 8.11 -0.13
C ASP A 72 -4.11 8.54 0.81
N MET A 73 -3.92 7.83 1.93
CA MET A 73 -2.79 8.08 2.83
C MET A 73 -1.44 7.82 2.15
N VAL A 74 -1.32 6.78 1.32
CA VAL A 74 -0.09 6.53 0.55
C VAL A 74 0.13 7.67 -0.44
N VAL A 75 -0.88 8.05 -1.22
CA VAL A 75 -0.79 9.16 -2.19
C VAL A 75 -0.41 10.48 -1.49
N GLY A 76 -0.99 10.77 -0.33
CA GLY A 76 -0.66 11.96 0.46
C GLY A 76 0.78 12.02 0.99
N ASN A 77 1.51 10.90 0.97
CA ASN A 77 2.94 10.84 1.31
C ASN A 77 3.85 10.83 0.07
N MET A 78 3.30 10.81 -1.13
CA MET A 78 4.03 10.98 -2.38
C MET A 78 4.32 12.48 -2.60
N GLY A 79 5.59 12.85 -2.78
CA GLY A 79 5.96 14.23 -3.15
C GLY A 79 6.43 15.16 -2.02
N GLY A 80 6.77 14.63 -0.85
CA GLY A 80 7.50 15.42 0.16
C GLY A 80 8.95 15.66 -0.27
N SER A 81 9.24 16.88 -0.72
CA SER A 81 10.60 17.46 -0.84
C SER A 81 11.17 17.84 0.52
#